data_AF-A0A843RXK5-F1
#
_entry.id   AF-A0A843RXK5-F1
#
_cell.length_a   1.000
_cell.length_b   1.000
_cell.length_c   1.000
_cell.angle_alpha   90.00
_cell.angle_beta   90.00
_cell.angle_gamma   90.00
#
_symmetry.space_group_name_H-M   'P 1'
#
loop_
_entity.id
_entity.type
_entity.pdbx_description
1 polymer ?
#
loop_
_entity_poly.entity_id
_entity_poly.type
_entity_poly.pdbx_seq_one_letter_code
_entity_poly.pdbx_strand_id
1 'polypeptide(L)'
;MVKATFTLDDETMQTIRAIAERKKKAQSLVVREAIAVYASREEKLSDEERARKLRVIDNLMSRAPTRPQAEVDEELREIRRGRRLGWRRPAE
;
A
#
# COMPACT_ATOMS: atom_id res chain seq x y z
N MET A 1 17.38 -15.50 -15.12
CA MET A 1 16.02 -16.09 -15.23
C MET A 1 15.96 -17.25 -14.25
N VAL A 2 15.00 -17.25 -13.32
CA VAL A 2 14.85 -18.33 -12.33
C VAL A 2 13.75 -19.28 -12.82
N LYS A 3 14.00 -20.59 -12.79
CA LYS A 3 13.01 -21.61 -13.14
C LYS A 3 12.28 -22.05 -11.87
N ALA A 4 10.95 -22.09 -11.92
CA ALA A 4 10.10 -22.60 -10.86
C ALA A 4 9.11 -23.62 -11.44
N THR A 5 8.73 -24.59 -10.62
CA THR A 5 7.73 -25.61 -10.94
C THR A 5 6.53 -25.39 -10.03
N PHE A 6 5.34 -25.31 -10.61
CA PHE A 6 4.08 -25.15 -9.88
C PHE A 6 3.12 -26.25 -10.30
N THR A 7 2.27 -26.67 -9.37
CA THR A 7 1.10 -27.50 -9.67
C THR A 7 -0.10 -26.58 -9.82
N LEU A 8 -0.81 -26.70 -10.93
CA LEU A 8 -2.03 -25.95 -11.25
C LEU A 8 -3.11 -26.96 -11.61
N ASP A 9 -4.37 -26.61 -11.36
CA ASP A 9 -5.50 -27.42 -11.81
C ASP A 9 -5.61 -27.42 -13.35
N ASP A 10 -6.33 -28.40 -13.87
CA ASP A 10 -6.48 -28.61 -15.31
C ASP A 10 -7.18 -27.42 -16.01
N GLU A 11 -8.14 -26.78 -15.35
CA GLU A 11 -8.89 -25.63 -15.88
C GLU A 11 -7.98 -24.40 -16.07
N THR A 12 -7.16 -24.12 -15.06
CA THR A 12 -6.16 -23.06 -15.08
C THR A 12 -5.11 -23.30 -16.16
N MET A 13 -4.63 -24.55 -16.30
CA MET A 13 -3.68 -24.91 -17.36
C MET A 13 -4.27 -24.76 -18.76
N GLN A 14 -5.53 -25.16 -18.97
CA GLN A 14 -6.24 -24.94 -20.24
C GLN A 14 -6.39 -23.45 -20.55
N THR A 15 -6.72 -22.64 -19.55
CA THR A 15 -6.83 -21.18 -19.69
C THR A 15 -5.50 -20.56 -20.13
N ILE A 16 -4.39 -20.94 -19.49
CA ILE A 16 -3.06 -20.44 -19.87
C ILE A 16 -2.72 -20.82 -21.31
N ARG A 17 -2.98 -22.07 -21.72
CA ARG A 17 -2.74 -22.56 -23.09
C ARG A 17 -3.56 -21.78 -24.12
N ALA A 18 -4.86 -21.60 -23.87
CA ALA A 18 -5.75 -20.85 -24.76
C ALA A 18 -5.32 -19.38 -24.91
N ILE A 19 -4.90 -18.73 -23.82
CA ILE A 19 -4.40 -17.34 -23.87
C ILE A 19 -3.08 -17.28 -24.63
N ALA A 20 -2.16 -18.21 -24.38
CA ALA A 20 -0.87 -18.29 -25.05
C ALA A 20 -1.03 -18.44 -26.56
N GLU A 21 -1.94 -19.32 -26.99
CA GLU A 21 -2.25 -19.54 -28.40
C GLU A 21 -2.91 -18.30 -29.05
N ARG A 22 -3.91 -17.72 -28.39
CA ARG A 22 -4.61 -16.52 -28.88
C ARG A 22 -3.67 -15.32 -29.01
N LYS A 23 -2.77 -15.13 -28.03
CA LYS A 23 -1.83 -14.01 -28.02
C LYS A 23 -0.51 -14.30 -28.74
N LYS A 24 -0.32 -15.51 -29.28
CA LYS A 24 0.95 -15.97 -29.88
C LYS A 24 2.16 -15.74 -28.97
N LYS A 25 2.01 -16.07 -27.68
CA LYS A 25 3.04 -15.91 -26.64
C LYS A 25 3.39 -17.24 -25.99
N ALA A 26 4.57 -17.35 -25.40
CA ALA A 26 4.91 -18.48 -24.54
C ALA A 26 4.06 -18.48 -23.26
N GLN A 27 3.70 -19.67 -22.75
CA GLN A 27 2.91 -19.82 -21.52
C GLN A 27 3.58 -19.15 -20.31
N SER A 28 4.91 -19.24 -20.20
CA SER A 28 5.69 -18.59 -19.14
C SER A 28 5.58 -17.05 -19.18
N LEU A 29 5.39 -16.46 -20.37
CA LEU A 29 5.15 -15.03 -20.52
C LEU A 29 3.72 -14.65 -20.10
N VAL A 30 2.74 -15.50 -20.40
CA VAL A 30 1.36 -15.33 -19.91
C VAL A 30 1.31 -15.34 -18.39
N VAL A 31 1.99 -16.31 -17.75
CA VAL A 31 2.08 -16.39 -16.28
C VAL A 31 2.75 -15.14 -15.70
N ARG A 32 3.84 -14.67 -16.32
CA ARG A 32 4.52 -13.44 -15.89
C ARG A 32 3.60 -12.22 -15.96
N GLU A 33 2.87 -12.05 -17.06
CA GLU A 33 1.91 -10.95 -17.22
C GLU A 33 0.77 -11.03 -16.20
N ALA A 34 0.27 -12.24 -15.92
CA ALA A 34 -0.76 -12.46 -14.91
C ALA A 34 -0.29 -12.09 -13.50
N ILE A 35 0.93 -12.48 -13.13
CA ILE A 35 1.54 -12.13 -11.84
C ILE A 35 1.73 -10.60 -11.73
N ALA A 36 2.17 -9.93 -12.78
CA ALA A 36 2.31 -8.47 -12.77
C ALA A 36 0.96 -7.76 -12.54
N VAL A 37 -0.11 -8.26 -13.16
CA VAL A 37 -1.47 -7.76 -12.93
C VAL A 37 -1.91 -8.04 -11.49
N TYR A 38 -1.64 -9.23 -10.97
CA TYR A 38 -1.99 -9.57 -9.59
C TYR A 38 -1.25 -8.69 -8.58
N ALA A 39 0.06 -8.51 -8.73
CA ALA A 39 0.86 -7.62 -7.89
C ALA A 39 0.37 -6.16 -7.95
N SER A 40 -0.04 -5.67 -9.12
CA SER A 40 -0.61 -4.31 -9.25
C SER A 40 -1.94 -4.13 -8.52
N ARG A 41 -2.66 -5.22 -8.21
CA ARG A 41 -3.90 -5.16 -7.42
C ARG A 41 -3.61 -5.06 -5.92
N GLU A 42 -2.46 -5.53 -5.44
CA GLU A 42 -2.08 -5.45 -4.02
C GLU A 42 -1.78 -4.03 -3.54
N GLU A 43 -1.51 -3.08 -4.46
CA GLU A 43 -1.29 -1.67 -4.11
C GLU A 43 -2.56 -0.86 -3.86
N LYS A 44 -3.74 -1.37 -4.25
CA LYS A 44 -5.03 -0.74 -3.95
C LYS A 44 -5.70 -1.45 -2.78
N LEU A 45 -5.93 -0.71 -1.69
CA LEU A 45 -6.79 -1.17 -0.60
C LEU A 45 -8.11 -1.67 -1.18
N SER A 46 -8.57 -2.84 -0.74
CA SER A 46 -9.92 -3.29 -1.08
C SER A 46 -10.97 -2.28 -0.61
N ASP A 47 -12.15 -2.26 -1.23
CA ASP A 47 -13.22 -1.32 -0.87
C ASP A 47 -13.60 -1.42 0.62
N GLU A 48 -13.59 -2.64 1.17
CA GLU A 48 -13.84 -2.88 2.59
C GLU A 48 -12.75 -2.29 3.48
N GLU A 49 -11.47 -2.51 3.15
CA GLU A 49 -10.35 -1.97 3.92
C GLU A 49 -10.26 -0.44 3.82
N ARG A 50 -10.57 0.11 2.63
CA ARG A 50 -10.69 1.54 2.41
C ARG A 50 -11.80 2.12 3.28
N ALA A 51 -12.99 1.52 3.27
CA ALA A 51 -14.11 1.95 4.11
C ALA A 51 -13.76 1.88 5.60
N ARG A 52 -13.13 0.79 6.05
CA ARG A 52 -12.67 0.63 7.44
C ARG A 52 -11.69 1.73 7.84
N LYS A 53 -10.69 2.04 7.00
CA LYS A 53 -9.70 3.09 7.27
C LYS A 53 -10.32 4.49 7.25
N LEU A 54 -11.25 4.77 6.32
CA LEU A 54 -11.95 6.05 6.28
C LEU A 54 -12.82 6.28 7.52
N ARG A 55 -13.53 5.24 8.01
CA ARG A 55 -14.30 5.34 9.26
C ARG A 55 -13.45 5.76 10.46
N VAL A 56 -12.17 5.36 10.51
CA VAL A 56 -11.26 5.79 11.59
C VAL A 56 -10.99 7.30 11.50
N ILE A 57 -10.81 7.83 10.29
CA ILE A 57 -10.62 9.27 10.07
C ILE A 57 -11.91 10.02 10.42
N ASP A 58 -13.06 9.54 9.96
CA ASP A 58 -14.36 10.17 10.24
C ASP A 58 -14.63 10.23 11.76
N ASN A 59 -14.37 9.12 12.46
CA ASN A 59 -14.50 9.04 13.92
C ASN A 59 -13.51 9.94 14.68
N LEU A 60 -12.35 10.23 14.09
CA LEU A 60 -11.39 11.16 14.68
C LEU A 60 -11.87 12.61 14.49
N MET A 61 -12.32 12.94 13.27
CA MET A 61 -12.82 14.27 12.91
C MET A 61 -14.12 14.62 13.63
N SER A 62 -14.95 13.63 13.98
CA SER A 62 -16.20 13.86 14.71
C SER A 62 -16.00 14.16 16.20
N ARG A 63 -14.80 13.95 16.75
CA ARG A 63 -14.51 14.22 18.16
C ARG A 63 -14.22 15.70 18.35
N ALA A 64 -14.76 16.25 19.43
CA ALA A 64 -14.41 17.60 19.84
C ALA A 64 -12.89 17.70 20.09
N PRO A 65 -12.23 18.78 19.65
CA PRO A 65 -10.84 19.02 19.99
C PRO A 65 -10.65 19.00 21.50
N THR A 66 -9.66 18.26 21.97
CA THR A 66 -9.34 18.18 23.41
C THR A 66 -8.58 19.40 23.90
N ARG A 67 -7.99 20.19 22.99
CA ARG A 67 -7.19 21.37 23.30
C ARG A 67 -7.51 22.51 22.33
N PRO A 68 -7.45 23.78 22.78
CA PRO A 68 -7.57 24.94 21.90
C PRO A 68 -6.48 24.96 20.82
N GLN A 69 -6.83 25.44 19.63
CA GLN A 69 -5.91 25.53 18.50
C GLN A 69 -4.65 26.35 18.84
N ALA A 70 -4.79 27.42 19.62
CA ALA A 70 -3.68 28.30 20.01
C ALA A 70 -2.59 27.56 20.82
N GLU A 71 -2.96 26.63 21.69
CA GLU A 71 -1.99 25.84 22.45
C GLU A 71 -1.23 24.86 21.56
N VAL A 72 -1.95 24.22 20.63
CA VAL A 72 -1.34 23.31 19.65
C VAL A 72 -0.39 24.07 18.74
N ASP A 73 -0.74 25.29 18.33
CA ASP A 73 0.11 26.13 17.50
C ASP A 73 1.39 26.61 18.23
N GLU A 74 1.32 26.88 19.53
CA GLU A 74 2.52 27.14 20.35
C GLU A 74 3.42 25.91 20.42
N GLU A 75 2.86 24.75 20.73
CA GLU A 75 3.61 23.49 20.81
C GLU A 75 4.28 23.15 19.46
N LEU A 76 3.55 23.29 18.35
CA LEU A 76 4.12 23.10 17.02
C LEU A 76 5.22 24.12 16.71
N ARG A 77 5.11 25.36 17.19
CA ARG A 77 6.18 26.37 17.08
C ARG A 77 7.41 25.95 17.88
N GLU A 78 7.25 25.45 19.10
CA GLU A 78 8.35 24.91 19.92
C GLU A 78 9.07 23.75 19.25
N ILE A 79 8.32 22.74 18.78
CA ILE A 79 8.88 21.58 18.08
C ILE A 79 9.66 22.04 16.83
N ARG A 80 9.10 22.96 16.05
CA ARG A 80 9.78 23.50 14.85
C ARG A 80 11.01 24.33 15.20
N ARG A 81 11.00 25.08 16.31
CA ARG A 81 12.20 25.78 16.82
C ARG A 81 13.28 24.78 17.20
N GLY A 82 12.93 23.72 17.95
CA GLY A 82 13.85 22.66 18.34
C GLY A 82 14.49 21.94 17.14
N ARG A 83 13.70 21.63 16.10
CA ARG A 83 14.23 21.04 14.86
C ARG A 83 15.20 21.97 14.12
N ARG A 84 14.93 23.28 14.13
CA ARG A 84 15.80 24.29 13.48
C ARG A 84 17.11 24.52 14.21
N LEU A 85 17.14 24.31 15.52
CA LEU A 85 18.36 24.43 16.33
C LEU A 85 19.28 23.20 16.22
N GLY A 86 18.81 22.12 15.57
CA GLY A 86 19.57 20.89 15.35
C GLY A 86 19.81 20.10 16.65
N TRP A 87 20.25 18.85 16.50
CA TRP A 87 20.65 17.94 17.58
C TRP A 87 21.95 18.41 18.26
N ARG A 88 21.99 19.62 18.79
CA ARG A 88 23.12 20.14 19.59
C ARG A 88 22.68 20.34 21.03
N ARG A 89 22.52 19.23 21.75
CA ARG A 89 22.76 19.20 23.19
C ARG A 89 23.90 18.22 23.44
N PRO A 90 25.06 18.65 23.95
CA PRO A 90 25.87 17.76 24.77
C PRO A 90 25.04 17.42 26.02
N ALA A 91 25.14 16.17 26.46
CA ALA A 91 24.63 15.76 27.75
C ALA A 91 25.45 16.44 28.85
N GLU A 92 24.78 17.15 29.74
CA GLU A 92 25.20 17.44 31.12
C GLU A 92 23.93 17.68 31.96
#